data_AF-A0A497MPC0-F1
#
_entry.id   AF-A0A497MPC0-F1
#
_cell.length_a   1.000
_cell.length_b   1.000
_cell.length_c   1.000
_cell.angle_alpha   90.00
_cell.angle_beta   90.00
_cell.angle_gamma   90.00
#
_symmetry.space_group_name_H-M   'P 1'
#
loop_
_entity.id
_entity.type
_entity.pdbx_description
1 polymer ?
#
loop_
_entity_poly.entity_id
_entity_poly.type
_entity_poly.pdbx_seq_one_letter_code
_entity_poly.pdbx_strand_id
1 'polypeptide(L)'
;MEGATKTLATLIAVIVIVVGGIIAYFAFVGPPPSREITIHFTYQQSDHHLAAFIILEKGWIEEMAAEKGYKVTIVEESFPSGPPQMERFMAGAVDVAYVGAAPVVSEVAQALALEKEGKSVPKAVIVAAVNT
;
A
#
# COMPACT_ATOMS: atom_id res chain seq x y z
N MET A 1 55.23 3.23 -22.28
CA MET A 1 54.40 4.10 -21.41
C MET A 1 53.24 4.75 -22.16
N GLU A 2 53.35 5.02 -23.46
CA GLU A 2 52.31 5.70 -24.26
C GLU A 2 50.99 4.91 -24.44
N GLY A 3 51.07 3.57 -24.53
CA GLY A 3 49.87 2.71 -24.65
C GLY A 3 48.98 2.74 -23.41
N ALA A 4 49.55 2.71 -22.21
CA ALA A 4 48.81 2.71 -20.95
C ALA A 4 48.03 4.02 -20.72
N THR A 5 48.62 5.16 -21.11
CA THR A 5 47.97 6.48 -21.00
C THR A 5 46.79 6.61 -21.97
N LYS A 6 46.91 6.08 -23.19
CA LYS A 6 45.81 6.04 -24.17
C LYS A 6 44.67 5.15 -23.70
N THR A 7 44.96 3.96 -23.17
CA THR A 7 43.93 3.06 -22.62
C THR A 7 43.21 3.68 -21.42
N LEU A 8 43.94 4.37 -20.54
CA LEU A 8 43.36 5.07 -19.39
C LEU A 8 42.47 6.24 -19.82
N ALA A 9 42.89 7.04 -20.80
CA ALA A 9 42.10 8.14 -21.33
C ALA A 9 40.79 7.66 -21.99
N THR A 10 40.85 6.56 -22.76
CA THR A 10 39.66 5.95 -23.36
C THR A 10 38.70 5.42 -22.31
N LEU A 11 39.21 4.79 -21.24
CA LEU A 11 38.39 4.33 -20.11
C LEU A 11 37.65 5.48 -19.42
N ILE A 12 38.35 6.59 -19.15
CA ILE A 12 37.74 7.77 -18.53
C ILE A 12 36.64 8.35 -19.44
N ALA A 13 36.90 8.47 -20.74
CA ALA A 13 35.91 8.97 -21.69
C ALA A 13 34.64 8.10 -21.73
N VAL A 14 34.79 6.78 -21.72
CA VAL A 14 33.65 5.84 -21.66
C VAL A 14 32.87 6.00 -20.37
N ILE A 15 33.56 6.11 -19.22
CA ILE A 15 32.90 6.30 -17.92
C ILE A 15 32.10 7.61 -17.92
N VAL A 16 32.66 8.71 -18.44
CA VAL A 16 31.95 10.00 -18.51
C VAL A 16 30.70 9.91 -19.39
N ILE A 17 30.77 9.22 -20.52
CA ILE A 17 29.62 9.02 -21.40
C ILE A 17 28.55 8.16 -20.73
N VAL A 18 28.93 7.07 -20.05
CA VAL A 18 27.99 6.19 -19.35
C VAL A 18 27.32 6.91 -18.19
N VAL A 19 28.10 7.60 -17.36
CA VAL A 19 27.57 8.38 -16.22
C VAL A 19 26.69 9.53 -16.71
N GLY A 20 27.14 10.26 -17.75
CA GLY A 20 26.35 11.31 -18.38
C GLY A 20 25.03 10.79 -18.97
N GLY A 21 25.06 9.61 -19.59
CA GLY A 21 23.87 8.94 -20.12
C GLY A 21 22.88 8.52 -19.03
N ILE A 22 23.36 7.99 -17.91
CA ILE A 22 22.52 7.62 -16.75
C ILE A 22 21.87 8.88 -16.15
N ILE A 23 22.64 9.95 -15.95
CA ILE A 23 22.12 11.23 -15.42
C ILE A 23 21.05 11.81 -16.37
N ALA A 24 21.33 11.84 -17.68
CA ALA A 24 20.37 12.33 -18.67
C ALA A 24 19.09 11.46 -18.69
N TYR A 25 19.21 10.15 -18.57
CA TYR A 25 18.05 9.25 -18.49
C TYR A 25 17.16 9.56 -17.28
N PHE A 26 17.75 9.71 -16.09
CA PHE A 26 16.97 10.04 -14.88
C PHE A 26 16.42 11.48 -14.90
N ALA A 27 17.10 12.42 -15.58
CA ALA A 27 16.65 13.82 -15.66
C ALA A 27 15.50 14.05 -16.67
N PHE A 28 15.50 13.31 -17.79
CA PHE A 28 14.54 13.55 -18.88
C PHE A 28 13.45 12.48 -19.01
N VAL A 29 13.71 11.25 -18.54
CA VAL A 29 12.76 10.15 -18.65
C VAL A 29 12.21 9.80 -17.27
N GLY A 30 13.11 9.58 -16.28
CA GLY A 30 12.74 9.25 -14.91
C GLY A 30 11.88 7.97 -14.79
N PRO A 31 11.68 7.44 -13.57
CA PRO A 31 10.62 6.47 -13.36
C PRO A 31 9.25 7.13 -13.60
N PRO A 32 8.26 6.38 -14.12
CA PRO A 32 6.91 6.91 -14.26
C PRO A 32 6.38 7.41 -12.91
N PRO A 33 5.58 8.50 -12.88
CA PRO A 33 5.00 8.99 -11.64
C PRO A 33 4.20 7.87 -10.97
N SER A 34 4.54 7.55 -9.73
CA SER A 34 3.78 6.59 -8.94
C SER A 34 2.40 7.18 -8.62
N ARG A 35 1.38 6.32 -8.66
CA ARG A 35 0.04 6.74 -8.25
C ARG A 35 0.03 6.85 -6.73
N GLU A 36 -0.13 8.06 -6.22
CA GLU A 36 -0.27 8.31 -4.79
C GLU A 36 -1.66 7.88 -4.30
N ILE A 37 -1.70 7.05 -3.26
CA ILE A 37 -2.94 6.54 -2.65
C ILE A 37 -2.79 6.61 -1.14
N THR A 38 -3.82 7.10 -0.45
CA THR A 38 -3.93 7.00 1.01
C THR A 38 -4.92 5.89 1.35
N ILE A 39 -4.57 5.04 2.31
CA ILE A 39 -5.42 3.95 2.80
C ILE A 39 -5.66 4.15 4.29
N HIS A 40 -6.92 4.28 4.69
CA HIS A 40 -7.37 4.27 6.07
C HIS A 40 -7.52 2.82 6.55
N PHE A 41 -6.53 2.35 7.31
CA PHE A 41 -6.46 1.00 7.85
C PHE A 41 -6.86 1.01 9.32
N THR A 42 -7.88 0.22 9.67
CA THR A 42 -8.37 0.12 11.04
C THR A 42 -8.24 -1.27 11.61
N TYR A 43 -8.08 -1.36 12.92
CA TYR A 43 -7.98 -2.64 13.63
C TYR A 43 -8.57 -2.54 15.03
N GLN A 44 -8.89 -3.68 15.64
CA GLN A 44 -9.15 -3.76 17.09
C GLN A 44 -7.86 -4.09 17.85
N GLN A 45 -7.65 -3.49 19.03
CA GLN A 45 -6.53 -3.84 19.91
C GLN A 45 -6.76 -5.22 20.54
N SER A 46 -6.30 -6.27 19.86
CA SER A 46 -6.39 -7.66 20.30
C SER A 46 -5.13 -8.41 19.88
N ASP A 47 -4.69 -9.32 20.74
CA ASP A 47 -3.65 -10.32 20.47
C ASP A 47 -3.95 -11.20 19.25
N HIS A 48 -5.22 -11.52 19.00
CA HIS A 48 -5.67 -12.21 17.79
C HIS A 48 -5.35 -11.45 16.49
N HIS A 49 -5.01 -10.15 16.57
CA HIS A 49 -4.73 -9.29 15.43
C HIS A 49 -3.24 -9.02 15.23
N LEU A 50 -2.35 -9.80 15.85
CA LEU A 50 -0.90 -9.63 15.76
C LEU A 50 -0.39 -9.51 14.30
N ALA A 51 -0.98 -10.25 13.36
CA ALA A 51 -0.60 -10.18 11.96
C ALA A 51 -0.76 -8.77 11.38
N ALA A 52 -1.84 -8.06 11.71
CA ALA A 52 -2.05 -6.69 11.27
C ALA A 52 -0.97 -5.76 11.82
N PHE A 53 -0.61 -5.89 13.10
CA PHE A 53 0.47 -5.09 13.69
C PHE A 53 1.81 -5.34 13.03
N ILE A 54 2.14 -6.60 12.70
CA ILE A 54 3.38 -6.91 11.99
C ILE A 54 3.37 -6.30 10.59
N ILE A 55 2.27 -6.43 9.85
CA ILE A 55 2.15 -5.90 8.49
C ILE A 55 2.34 -4.38 8.48
N LEU A 56 1.69 -3.68 9.41
CA LEU A 56 1.75 -2.22 9.57
C LEU A 56 3.14 -1.76 10.02
N GLU A 57 3.68 -2.35 11.08
CA GLU A 57 5.01 -2.01 11.63
C GLU A 57 6.13 -2.25 10.60
N LYS A 58 5.99 -3.27 9.76
CA LYS A 58 7.00 -3.59 8.73
C LYS A 58 6.81 -2.81 7.44
N GLY A 59 5.71 -2.07 7.27
CA GLY A 59 5.42 -1.33 6.03
C GLY A 59 5.25 -2.22 4.80
N TRP A 60 4.79 -3.46 5.00
CA TRP A 60 4.72 -4.46 3.91
C TRP A 60 3.69 -4.09 2.84
N ILE A 61 2.64 -3.35 3.21
CA ILE A 61 1.63 -2.90 2.24
C ILE A 61 2.26 -1.88 1.29
N GLU A 62 2.99 -0.91 1.83
CA GLU A 62 3.68 0.14 1.09
C GLU A 62 4.78 -0.43 0.19
N GLU A 63 5.56 -1.39 0.70
CA GLU A 63 6.60 -2.10 -0.07
C GLU A 63 5.99 -2.82 -1.28
N MET A 64 4.99 -3.68 -1.06
CA MET A 64 4.32 -4.41 -2.14
C MET A 64 3.57 -3.47 -3.10
N ALA A 65 3.07 -2.34 -2.62
CA ALA A 65 2.42 -1.34 -3.46
C ALA A 65 3.43 -0.60 -4.36
N ALA A 66 4.62 -0.29 -3.83
CA ALA A 66 5.71 0.33 -4.58
C ALA A 66 6.16 -0.54 -5.76
N GLU A 67 6.28 -1.87 -5.55
CA GLU A 67 6.56 -2.83 -6.63
C GLU A 67 5.52 -2.80 -7.75
N LYS A 68 4.28 -2.43 -7.42
CA LYS A 68 3.17 -2.29 -8.37
C LYS A 68 3.04 -0.88 -8.97
N GLY A 69 3.97 0.03 -8.66
CA GLY A 69 3.97 1.41 -9.15
C GLY A 69 3.06 2.37 -8.38
N TYR A 70 2.66 2.01 -7.15
CA TYR A 70 1.88 2.86 -6.27
C TYR A 70 2.75 3.42 -5.15
N LYS A 71 2.46 4.65 -4.75
CA LYS A 71 3.01 5.24 -3.53
C LYS A 71 1.88 5.30 -2.52
N VAL A 72 1.84 4.32 -1.63
CA VAL A 72 0.79 4.18 -0.62
C VAL A 72 1.21 4.88 0.66
N THR A 73 0.26 5.54 1.32
CA THR A 73 0.39 6.03 2.69
C THR A 73 -0.69 5.39 3.53
N ILE A 74 -0.31 4.69 4.59
CA ILE A 74 -1.25 4.09 5.52
C ILE A 74 -1.57 5.08 6.64
N VAL A 75 -2.85 5.27 6.93
CA VAL A 75 -3.35 5.98 8.10
C VAL A 75 -3.99 4.95 9.01
N GLU A 76 -3.38 4.72 10.16
CA GLU A 76 -3.83 3.75 11.15
C GLU A 76 -4.81 4.35 12.16
N GLU A 77 -5.89 3.63 12.47
CA GLU A 77 -6.81 4.00 13.54
C GLU A 77 -7.28 2.75 14.29
N SER A 78 -7.15 2.76 15.62
CA SER A 78 -7.58 1.64 16.46
C SER A 78 -9.01 1.83 16.96
N PHE A 79 -9.75 0.73 17.05
CA PHE A 79 -11.13 0.72 17.54
C PHE A 79 -11.28 -0.16 18.79
N PRO A 80 -12.14 0.25 19.74
CA PRO A 80 -12.38 -0.52 20.96
C PRO A 80 -13.19 -1.80 20.69
N SER A 81 -14.00 -1.83 19.64
CA SER A 81 -14.86 -2.96 19.28
C SER A 81 -15.24 -2.94 17.80
N GLY A 82 -15.78 -4.06 17.30
CA GLY A 82 -16.18 -4.22 15.89
C GLY A 82 -17.33 -3.31 15.45
N PRO A 83 -18.45 -3.15 16.20
CA PRO A 83 -19.56 -2.33 15.75
C PRO A 83 -19.20 -0.87 15.38
N PRO A 84 -18.52 -0.06 16.22
CA PRO A 84 -18.15 1.30 15.85
C PRO A 84 -17.15 1.35 14.69
N GLN A 85 -16.28 0.34 14.55
CA GLN A 85 -15.37 0.22 13.41
C GLN A 85 -16.17 0.01 12.11
N MET A 86 -17.15 -0.88 12.16
CA MET A 86 -17.96 -1.25 11.01
C MET A 86 -18.96 -0.16 10.62
N GLU A 87 -19.46 0.64 11.57
CA GLU A 87 -20.21 1.87 11.28
C GLU A 87 -19.39 2.85 10.42
N ARG A 88 -18.12 3.09 10.79
CA ARG A 88 -17.24 3.96 10.01
C ARG A 88 -16.89 3.37 8.65
N PHE A 89 -16.72 2.05 8.58
CA PHE A 89 -16.53 1.34 7.33
C PHE A 89 -17.74 1.53 6.40
N MET A 90 -18.96 1.29 6.88
CA MET A 90 -20.18 1.46 6.10
C MET A 90 -20.44 2.91 5.67
N ALA A 91 -19.93 3.88 6.43
CA ALA A 91 -19.93 5.29 6.05
C ALA A 91 -18.90 5.65 4.96
N GLY A 92 -18.06 4.70 4.54
CA GLY A 92 -17.00 4.91 3.55
C GLY A 92 -15.80 5.70 4.07
N ALA A 93 -15.65 5.80 5.40
CA ALA A 93 -14.56 6.54 6.03
C ALA A 93 -13.32 5.67 6.32
N VAL A 94 -13.41 4.37 6.07
CA VAL A 94 -12.37 3.37 6.32
C VAL A 94 -12.25 2.51 5.07
N ASP A 95 -11.02 2.28 4.60
CA ASP A 95 -10.75 1.46 3.42
C ASP A 95 -10.54 -0.01 3.79
N VAL A 96 -9.86 -0.26 4.91
CA VAL A 96 -9.57 -1.61 5.42
C VAL A 96 -9.97 -1.71 6.88
N ALA A 97 -10.76 -2.73 7.22
CA ALA A 97 -11.12 -3.07 8.59
C ALA A 97 -10.62 -4.47 8.93
N TYR A 98 -9.61 -4.56 9.79
CA TYR A 98 -9.14 -5.81 10.37
C TYR A 98 -9.94 -6.09 11.66
N VAL A 99 -10.91 -6.99 11.56
CA VAL A 99 -11.95 -7.18 12.56
C VAL A 99 -12.38 -8.65 12.60
N GLY A 100 -12.94 -9.10 13.73
CA GLY A 100 -13.53 -10.43 13.85
C GLY A 100 -14.71 -10.66 12.89
N ALA A 101 -15.03 -11.93 12.62
CA ALA A 101 -16.06 -12.29 11.64
C ALA A 101 -17.48 -11.87 12.03
N ALA A 102 -17.85 -12.00 13.31
CA ALA A 102 -19.20 -11.71 13.81
C ALA A 102 -19.71 -10.29 13.47
N PRO A 103 -18.96 -9.21 13.77
CA PRO A 103 -19.39 -7.84 13.44
C PRO A 103 -19.36 -7.53 11.93
N VAL A 104 -18.94 -8.46 11.05
CA VAL A 104 -18.92 -8.20 9.60
C VAL A 104 -20.19 -8.72 8.92
N VAL A 105 -20.83 -9.74 9.50
CA VAL A 105 -21.95 -10.44 8.86
C VAL A 105 -23.13 -9.50 8.57
N SER A 106 -23.50 -8.65 9.54
CA SER A 106 -24.67 -7.78 9.41
C SER A 106 -24.43 -6.68 8.36
N GLU A 107 -23.21 -6.16 8.29
CA GLU A 107 -22.80 -5.06 7.46
C GLU A 107 -22.60 -5.49 6.01
N VAL A 108 -22.08 -6.71 5.79
CA VAL A 108 -22.09 -7.33 4.46
C VAL A 108 -23.52 -7.55 3.97
N ALA A 109 -24.42 -8.05 4.83
CA ALA A 109 -25.82 -8.22 4.45
C ALA A 109 -26.49 -6.89 4.07
N GLN A 110 -26.21 -5.83 4.83
CA GLN A 110 -26.69 -4.48 4.54
C GLN A 110 -26.10 -3.92 3.24
N ALA A 111 -24.78 -4.07 3.03
CA ALA A 111 -24.11 -3.61 1.82
C ALA A 111 -24.69 -4.27 0.56
N LEU A 112 -24.92 -5.59 0.60
CA LEU A 112 -25.53 -6.34 -0.50
C LEU A 112 -26.98 -5.88 -0.78
N ALA A 113 -27.73 -5.51 0.25
CA ALA A 113 -29.09 -4.96 0.07
C ALA A 113 -29.04 -3.58 -0.61
N LEU A 114 -28.15 -2.69 -0.16
CA LEU A 114 -27.95 -1.37 -0.73
C LEU A 114 -27.45 -1.43 -2.18
N GLU A 115 -26.55 -2.37 -2.49
CA GLU A 115 -26.06 -2.57 -3.86
C GLU A 115 -27.18 -3.00 -4.82
N LYS A 116 -28.11 -3.86 -4.38
CA LYS A 116 -29.31 -4.23 -5.16
C LYS A 116 -30.23 -3.05 -5.43
N GLU A 117 -30.22 -2.04 -4.57
CA GLU A 117 -30.94 -0.78 -4.76
C GLU A 117 -30.18 0.22 -5.66
N GLY A 118 -29.00 -0.16 -6.18
CA GLY A 118 -28.15 0.70 -7.00
C GLY A 118 -27.39 1.76 -6.20
N LYS A 119 -27.35 1.64 -4.87
CA LYS A 119 -26.58 2.56 -4.02
C LYS A 119 -25.11 2.17 -4.03
N SER A 120 -24.24 3.18 -4.02
CA SER A 120 -22.81 2.96 -3.85
C SER A 120 -22.53 2.49 -2.43
N VAL A 121 -21.88 1.35 -2.31
CA VAL A 121 -21.40 0.80 -1.06
C VAL A 121 -19.87 0.72 -1.09
N PRO A 122 -19.20 0.89 0.06
CA PRO A 122 -17.77 0.66 0.17
C PRO A 122 -17.43 -0.75 -0.35
N LYS A 123 -16.47 -0.84 -1.27
CA LYS A 123 -15.97 -2.14 -1.75
C LYS A 123 -15.06 -2.72 -0.68
N ALA A 124 -15.58 -3.68 0.07
CA ALA A 124 -14.87 -4.26 1.19
C ALA A 124 -13.69 -5.13 0.75
N VAL A 125 -12.47 -4.81 1.20
CA VAL A 125 -11.38 -5.78 1.32
C VAL A 125 -11.36 -6.23 2.77
N ILE A 126 -12.21 -7.22 3.07
CA ILE A 126 -12.31 -7.81 4.40
C ILE A 126 -11.14 -8.79 4.55
N VAL A 127 -10.12 -8.40 5.32
CA VAL A 127 -9.08 -9.33 5.76
C VAL A 127 -9.55 -9.95 7.07
N ALA A 128 -10.41 -10.97 6.94
CA ALA A 128 -10.80 -11.82 8.07
C ALA A 128 -9.97 -13.11 8.02
N ALA A 129 -9.10 -13.31 9.00
CA ALA A 129 -8.47 -14.60 9.32
C ALA A 129 -7.78 -14.46 10.68
N VAL A 130 -7.93 -15.33 11.67
CA VAL A 130 -8.42 -16.72 11.74
C VAL A 130 -8.93 -16.92 13.18
N ASN A 131 -9.98 -17.72 13.34
CA ASN A 131 -10.23 -18.39 14.62
C ASN A 131 -8.95 -19.14 14.99
N THR A 132 -8.43 -18.93 16.20
CA THR A 132 -7.55 -19.91 16.86
C THR A 132 -8.35 -21.16 17.18
#